data_AF-A0A7W8MSS8-F1
#
_entry.id   AF-A0A7W8MSS8-F1
#
_cell.length_a   1.000
_cell.length_b   1.000
_cell.length_c   1.000
_cell.angle_alpha   90.00
_cell.angle_beta   90.00
_cell.angle_gamma   90.00
#
_symmetry.space_group_name_H-M   'P 1'
#
loop_
_entity.id
_entity.type
_entity.pdbx_description
1 polymer ?
#
loop_
_entity_poly.entity_id
_entity_poly.type
_entity_poly.pdbx_seq_one_letter_code
_entity_poly.pdbx_strand_id
1 'polypeptide(L)'
;MLDDIIKDPKLHQHKSMSVAFHFNKFDDVSWKTAQSTGALSYMSYDTAEKYASIYSLQEELEKAQLQGTRDAITSIGPILNVPDKADPTASEAQSMKEHLEVVQGQLILIESLVKGLDAEYKKFLAAHLD
;
A
#
# COMPACT_ATOMS: atom_id res chain seq x y z
N MET A 1 -15.71 5.01 -15.60
CA MET A 1 -15.61 3.56 -15.30
C MET A 1 -16.53 3.15 -14.15
N LEU A 2 -16.37 3.64 -12.91
CA LEU A 2 -17.33 3.39 -11.83
C LEU A 2 -18.72 3.96 -12.15
N ASP A 3 -18.77 5.19 -12.67
CA ASP A 3 -20.02 5.85 -13.06
C ASP A 3 -20.76 5.15 -14.22
N ASP A 4 -20.03 4.42 -15.07
CA ASP A 4 -20.60 3.70 -16.21
C ASP A 4 -21.17 2.34 -15.78
N ILE A 5 -20.55 1.69 -14.79
CA ILE A 5 -21.04 0.45 -14.17
C ILE A 5 -22.38 0.69 -13.46
N ILE A 6 -22.57 1.88 -12.87
CA ILE A 6 -23.80 2.26 -12.17
C ILE A 6 -24.95 2.57 -13.14
N LYS A 7 -24.65 3.08 -14.35
CA LYS A 7 -25.68 3.55 -15.30
C LYS A 7 -26.31 2.46 -16.17
N ASP A 8 -25.61 1.36 -16.45
CA ASP A 8 -26.16 0.25 -17.23
C ASP A 8 -25.67 -1.13 -16.74
N PRO A 9 -26.32 -1.69 -15.70
CA PRO A 9 -25.93 -2.97 -15.12
C PRO A 9 -26.06 -4.15 -16.10
N LYS A 10 -26.95 -4.06 -17.09
CA LYS A 10 -27.26 -5.16 -18.04
C LYS A 10 -26.22 -5.31 -19.14
N LEU A 11 -25.46 -4.26 -19.44
CA LEU A 11 -24.41 -4.29 -20.48
C LEU A 11 -23.16 -5.07 -20.04
N HIS A 12 -23.10 -5.55 -18.79
CA HIS A 12 -21.88 -6.08 -18.15
C HIS A 12 -22.03 -7.50 -17.58
N GLN A 13 -23.04 -8.27 -18.03
CA GLN A 13 -23.37 -9.62 -17.55
C GLN A 13 -22.27 -10.69 -17.70
N HIS A 14 -21.12 -10.37 -18.33
CA HIS A 14 -19.99 -11.30 -18.52
C HIS A 14 -18.62 -10.66 -18.21
N LYS A 15 -18.55 -9.75 -17.23
CA LYS A 15 -17.26 -9.15 -16.83
C LYS A 15 -16.62 -9.94 -15.68
N SER A 16 -15.45 -10.51 -15.92
CA SER A 16 -14.60 -11.08 -14.87
C SER A 16 -13.76 -9.99 -14.22
N MET A 17 -13.73 -9.94 -12.89
CA MET A 17 -12.80 -9.12 -12.13
C MET A 17 -11.62 -9.98 -11.68
N SER A 18 -10.39 -9.56 -12.00
CA SER A 18 -9.17 -10.16 -11.45
C SER A 18 -8.43 -9.10 -10.64
N VAL A 19 -8.02 -9.46 -9.44
CA VAL A 19 -7.27 -8.58 -8.54
C VAL A 19 -5.92 -9.23 -8.28
N ALA A 20 -4.84 -8.50 -8.58
CA ALA A 20 -3.47 -8.92 -8.35
C ALA A 20 -2.79 -7.90 -7.43
N PHE A 21 -2.07 -8.40 -6.44
CA PHE A 21 -1.28 -7.59 -5.51
C PHE A 21 0.20 -7.82 -5.77
N HIS A 22 0.97 -6.73 -5.77
CA HIS A 22 2.42 -6.79 -5.82
C HIS A 22 3.00 -6.13 -4.57
N PHE A 23 3.88 -6.84 -3.89
CA PHE A 23 4.54 -6.36 -2.69
C PHE A 23 6.02 -6.15 -2.99
N ASN A 24 6.48 -4.93 -2.77
CA ASN A 24 7.90 -4.66 -2.65
C ASN A 24 8.33 -4.95 -1.21
N LYS A 25 9.50 -5.56 -1.06
CA LYS A 25 10.18 -5.78 0.22
C LYS A 25 11.59 -5.23 0.13
N PHE A 26 12.11 -4.78 1.26
CA PHE A 26 13.49 -4.33 1.37
C PHE A 26 14.28 -5.29 2.26
N ASP A 27 15.56 -5.48 1.95
CA ASP A 27 16.43 -6.26 2.83
C ASP A 27 16.80 -5.40 4.04
N ASP A 28 16.47 -5.90 5.24
CA ASP A 28 16.72 -5.23 6.52
C ASP A 28 17.54 -6.07 7.50
N VAL A 29 18.09 -7.21 7.05
CA VAL A 29 18.79 -8.16 7.93
C VAL A 29 20.01 -7.50 8.57
N SER A 30 20.81 -6.77 7.79
CA SER A 30 21.98 -6.07 8.30
C SER A 30 21.62 -5.00 9.32
N TRP A 31 20.54 -4.25 9.08
CA TRP A 31 20.07 -3.21 10.00
C TRP A 31 19.56 -3.79 11.33
N LYS A 32 18.70 -4.82 11.25
CA LYS A 32 18.19 -5.52 12.45
C LYS A 32 19.31 -6.17 13.26
N THR A 33 20.30 -6.75 12.58
CA THR A 33 21.47 -7.34 13.23
C THR A 33 22.32 -6.26 13.91
N ALA A 34 22.52 -5.11 13.26
CA ALA A 34 23.26 -4.01 13.84
C ALA A 34 22.56 -3.40 15.06
N GLN A 35 21.22 -3.30 15.05
CA GLN A 35 20.44 -2.90 16.23
C GLN A 35 20.59 -3.92 17.37
N SER A 36 20.38 -5.21 17.09
CA SER A 36 20.32 -6.24 18.12
C SER A 36 21.68 -6.51 18.80
N THR A 37 22.77 -6.37 18.05
CA THR A 37 24.14 -6.54 18.55
C THR A 37 24.74 -5.26 19.14
N GLY A 38 24.02 -4.13 19.06
CA GLY A 38 24.53 -2.83 19.51
C GLY A 38 25.59 -2.21 18.58
N ALA A 39 25.80 -2.78 17.39
CA ALA A 39 26.81 -2.31 16.43
C ALA A 39 26.54 -0.87 15.95
N LEU A 40 25.30 -0.39 16.02
CA LEU A 40 24.96 1.01 15.71
C LEU A 40 25.69 2.01 16.61
N SER A 41 26.12 1.62 17.82
CA SER A 41 26.87 2.50 18.72
C SER A 41 28.26 2.88 18.20
N TYR A 42 28.78 2.14 17.21
CA TYR A 42 30.05 2.45 16.54
C TYR A 42 29.88 3.42 15.35
N MET A 43 28.64 3.75 14.96
CA MET A 43 28.37 4.72 13.90
C MET A 43 28.33 6.14 14.47
N SER A 44 28.72 7.14 13.65
CA SER A 44 28.42 8.53 14.01
C SER A 44 26.90 8.73 14.05
N TYR A 45 26.44 9.66 14.89
CA TYR A 45 25.02 9.98 15.03
C TYR A 45 24.38 10.30 13.67
N ASP A 46 25.00 11.18 12.88
CA ASP A 46 24.47 11.59 11.56
C ASP A 46 24.28 10.39 10.61
N THR A 47 25.21 9.43 10.67
CA THR A 47 25.13 8.21 9.85
C THR A 47 23.99 7.31 10.34
N ALA A 48 23.90 7.11 11.66
CA ALA A 48 22.87 6.28 12.27
C ALA A 48 21.47 6.86 12.03
N GLU A 49 21.30 8.18 12.15
CA GLU A 49 20.05 8.89 11.88
C GLU A 49 19.60 8.73 10.42
N LYS A 50 20.53 8.89 9.47
CA LYS A 50 20.25 8.72 8.05
C LYS A 50 19.74 7.31 7.72
N TYR A 51 20.43 6.26 8.19
CA TYR A 51 19.99 4.89 7.97
C TYR A 51 18.68 4.61 8.70
N ALA A 52 18.52 5.07 9.94
CA ALA A 52 17.28 4.90 10.69
C ALA A 52 16.08 5.49 9.95
N SER A 53 16.21 6.68 9.34
CA SER A 53 15.16 7.29 8.53
C SER A 53 14.78 6.43 7.32
N ILE A 54 15.76 5.92 6.57
CA ILE A 54 15.52 5.06 5.40
C ILE A 54 14.78 3.77 5.82
N TYR A 55 15.29 3.05 6.83
CA TYR A 55 14.67 1.80 7.27
C TYR A 55 13.29 2.00 7.90
N SER A 56 13.06 3.12 8.59
CA SER A 56 11.73 3.43 9.14
C SER A 56 10.70 3.65 8.04
N LEU A 57 11.06 4.39 6.98
CA LEU A 57 10.18 4.59 5.82
C LEU A 57 9.89 3.29 5.06
N GLN A 58 10.88 2.39 4.95
CA GLN A 58 10.67 1.06 4.37
C GLN A 58 9.68 0.25 5.20
N GLU A 59 9.81 0.25 6.54
CA GLU A 59 8.90 -0.47 7.42
C GLU A 59 7.48 0.10 7.36
N GLU A 60 7.33 1.42 7.30
CA GLU A 60 6.03 2.08 7.12
C GLU A 60 5.39 1.73 5.78
N LEU A 61 6.17 1.69 4.70
CA LEU A 61 5.70 1.28 3.37
C LEU A 61 5.24 -0.17 3.36
N GLU A 62 5.98 -1.09 3.97
CA GLU A 62 5.57 -2.49 4.08
C GLU A 62 4.27 -2.66 4.87
N LYS A 63 4.12 -1.94 5.98
CA LYS A 63 2.88 -1.91 6.77
C LYS A 63 1.71 -1.35 5.96
N ALA A 64 1.91 -0.24 5.25
CA ALA A 64 0.89 0.37 4.41
C ALA A 64 0.46 -0.55 3.26
N GLN A 65 1.40 -1.25 2.60
CA GLN A 65 1.10 -2.24 1.57
C GLN A 65 0.23 -3.39 2.10
N LEU A 66 0.55 -3.92 3.29
CA LEU A 66 -0.23 -4.98 3.92
C LEU A 66 -1.63 -4.50 4.32
N GLN A 67 -1.74 -3.31 4.90
CA GLN A 67 -3.02 -2.72 5.28
C GLN A 67 -3.88 -2.42 4.05
N GLY A 68 -3.32 -1.77 3.03
CA GLY A 68 -4.01 -1.49 1.77
C GLY A 68 -4.49 -2.76 1.07
N THR A 69 -3.71 -3.85 1.11
CA THR A 69 -4.16 -5.15 0.58
C THR A 69 -5.36 -5.68 1.36
N ARG A 70 -5.29 -5.66 2.70
CA ARG A 70 -6.40 -6.12 3.56
C ARG A 70 -7.67 -5.31 3.30
N ASP A 71 -7.55 -4.00 3.21
CA ASP A 71 -8.68 -3.10 2.96
C ASP A 71 -9.25 -3.34 1.55
N ALA A 72 -8.40 -3.53 0.54
CA ALA A 72 -8.81 -3.88 -0.81
C ALA A 72 -9.57 -5.22 -0.87
N ILE A 73 -9.06 -6.26 -0.21
CA ILE A 73 -9.72 -7.58 -0.11
C ILE A 73 -11.09 -7.44 0.57
N THR A 74 -11.17 -6.67 1.65
CA THR A 74 -12.42 -6.46 2.39
C THR A 74 -13.44 -5.67 1.54
N SER A 75 -12.96 -4.76 0.70
CA SER A 75 -13.80 -3.93 -0.18
C SER A 75 -14.38 -4.72 -1.36
N ILE A 76 -13.61 -5.67 -1.93
CA ILE A 76 -14.07 -6.50 -3.06
C ILE A 76 -14.82 -7.76 -2.62
N GLY A 77 -14.62 -8.20 -1.37
CA GLY A 77 -15.21 -9.43 -0.83
C GLY A 77 -16.73 -9.50 -0.99
N PRO A 78 -17.49 -8.43 -0.64
CA PRO A 78 -18.94 -8.38 -0.88
C PRO A 78 -19.29 -8.56 -2.36
N ILE A 79 -18.55 -7.88 -3.26
CA ILE A 79 -18.77 -7.93 -4.72
C ILE A 79 -18.58 -9.35 -5.29
N LEU A 80 -17.57 -10.07 -4.80
CA LEU A 80 -17.26 -11.44 -5.24
C LEU A 80 -18.27 -12.48 -4.72
N ASN A 81 -19.04 -12.17 -3.70
CA ASN A 81 -19.96 -13.10 -3.04
C ASN A 81 -21.45 -12.78 -3.27
N VAL A 82 -21.78 -11.75 -4.08
CA VAL A 82 -23.19 -11.45 -4.42
C VAL A 82 -23.71 -12.53 -5.37
N PRO A 83 -24.87 -13.16 -5.09
CA PRO A 83 -25.54 -14.00 -6.08
C PRO A 83 -25.91 -13.18 -7.32
N ASP A 84 -25.73 -13.75 -8.52
CA ASP A 84 -25.84 -13.14 -9.88
C ASP A 84 -27.06 -12.23 -10.19
N LYS A 85 -28.02 -12.01 -9.28
CA LYS A 85 -29.34 -11.43 -9.59
C LYS A 85 -29.87 -10.36 -8.64
N ALA A 86 -29.11 -9.88 -7.66
CA ALA A 86 -29.57 -8.79 -6.80
C ALA A 86 -28.76 -7.52 -7.08
N ASP A 87 -29.43 -6.48 -7.57
CA ASP A 87 -28.87 -5.12 -7.50
C ASP A 87 -28.66 -4.76 -6.02
N PRO A 88 -27.51 -4.16 -5.64
CA PRO A 88 -27.27 -3.75 -4.27
C PRO A 88 -28.32 -2.72 -3.84
N THR A 89 -28.81 -2.86 -2.61
CA THR A 89 -29.62 -1.83 -1.95
C THR A 89 -28.83 -0.52 -1.82
N ALA A 90 -29.52 0.60 -1.60
CA ALA A 90 -28.85 1.88 -1.37
C ALA A 90 -27.86 1.84 -0.19
N SER A 91 -28.16 1.06 0.86
CA SER A 91 -27.28 0.86 2.01
C SER A 91 -26.03 0.06 1.64
N GLU A 92 -26.17 -1.00 0.85
CA GLU A 92 -25.04 -1.80 0.38
C GLU A 92 -24.15 -0.99 -0.57
N ALA A 93 -24.76 -0.23 -1.49
CA ALA A 93 -24.03 0.65 -2.40
C ALA A 93 -23.24 1.74 -1.65
N GLN A 94 -23.81 2.32 -0.59
CA GLN A 94 -23.11 3.29 0.25
C GLN A 94 -21.94 2.65 1.01
N SER A 95 -22.13 1.46 1.59
CA SER A 95 -21.05 0.73 2.25
C SER A 95 -19.92 0.37 1.27
N MET A 96 -20.26 -0.09 0.06
CA MET A 96 -19.28 -0.34 -1.00
C MET A 96 -18.49 0.93 -1.36
N LYS A 97 -19.16 2.08 -1.44
CA LYS A 97 -18.50 3.36 -1.69
C LYS A 97 -17.51 3.73 -0.59
N GLU A 98 -17.91 3.62 0.68
CA GLU A 98 -17.05 3.92 1.83
C GLU A 98 -15.80 3.02 1.84
N HIS A 99 -15.97 1.74 1.55
CA HIS A 99 -14.86 0.80 1.44
C HIS A 99 -13.88 1.19 0.31
N LEU A 100 -14.40 1.57 -0.86
CA LEU A 100 -13.57 2.05 -1.98
C LEU A 100 -12.84 3.36 -1.64
N GLU A 101 -13.48 4.29 -0.93
CA GLU A 101 -12.86 5.53 -0.47
C GLU A 101 -11.71 5.27 0.52
N VAL A 102 -11.86 4.29 1.42
CA VAL A 102 -10.76 3.85 2.30
C VAL A 102 -9.59 3.31 1.48
N VAL A 103 -9.85 2.44 0.49
CA VAL A 103 -8.80 1.90 -0.38
C VAL A 103 -8.09 3.01 -1.16
N GLN A 104 -8.82 4.01 -1.65
CA GLN A 104 -8.21 5.18 -2.29
C GLN A 104 -7.30 5.95 -1.32
N GLY A 105 -7.74 6.17 -0.08
CA GLY A 105 -6.90 6.78 0.96
C GLY A 105 -5.61 6.00 1.23
N GLN A 106 -5.70 4.67 1.31
CA GLN A 106 -4.51 3.80 1.47
C GLN A 106 -3.55 3.91 0.29
N LEU A 107 -4.07 3.98 -0.94
CA LEU A 107 -3.22 4.16 -2.13
C LEU A 107 -2.48 5.50 -2.12
N ILE A 108 -3.14 6.59 -1.69
CA ILE A 108 -2.50 7.90 -1.52
C ILE A 108 -1.37 7.84 -0.48
N LEU A 109 -1.59 7.14 0.65
CA LEU A 109 -0.55 6.95 1.66
C LEU A 109 0.65 6.17 1.10
N ILE A 110 0.41 5.05 0.41
CA ILE A 110 1.47 4.26 -0.22
C ILE A 110 2.25 5.11 -1.23
N GLU A 111 1.58 5.88 -2.08
CA GLU A 111 2.23 6.76 -3.04
C GLU A 111 3.12 7.81 -2.35
N SER A 112 2.64 8.40 -1.25
CA SER A 112 3.40 9.35 -0.45
C SER A 112 4.66 8.72 0.15
N LEU A 113 4.55 7.51 0.71
CA LEU A 113 5.68 6.78 1.29
C LEU A 113 6.71 6.40 0.22
N VAL A 114 6.27 5.94 -0.96
CA VAL A 114 7.16 5.66 -2.10
C VAL A 114 7.90 6.92 -2.54
N LYS A 115 7.22 8.06 -2.64
CA LYS A 115 7.85 9.36 -2.97
C LYS A 115 8.86 9.79 -1.92
N GLY A 116 8.54 9.62 -0.63
CA GLY A 116 9.46 9.89 0.48
C GLY A 116 10.71 9.03 0.41
N LEU A 117 10.55 7.73 0.18
CA LEU A 117 11.66 6.79 0.05
C LEU A 117 12.54 7.07 -1.17
N ASP A 118 11.94 7.40 -2.32
CA ASP A 118 12.68 7.82 -3.53
C ASP A 118 13.50 9.10 -3.27
N ALA A 119 12.95 10.06 -2.54
CA ALA A 119 13.68 11.27 -2.16
C ALA A 119 14.88 10.95 -1.24
N GLU A 120 14.70 10.09 -0.23
CA GLU A 120 15.81 9.67 0.65
C GLU A 120 16.89 8.87 -0.11
N TYR A 121 16.50 7.98 -1.03
CA TYR A 121 17.47 7.27 -1.87
C TYR A 121 18.23 8.19 -2.80
N LYS A 122 17.57 9.17 -3.42
CA LYS A 122 18.25 10.17 -4.27
C LYS A 122 19.28 10.97 -3.48
N LYS A 123 18.95 11.41 -2.26
CA LYS A 123 19.90 12.07 -1.36
C LYS A 123 21.06 11.13 -0.98
N PHE A 124 20.76 9.85 -0.72
CA PHE A 124 21.77 8.86 -0.41
C PHE A 124 22.75 8.66 -1.57
N LEU A 125 22.24 8.40 -2.77
CA LEU A 125 23.05 8.18 -3.97
C LEU A 125 23.88 9.42 -4.33
N ALA A 126 23.30 10.62 -4.28
CA ALA A 126 24.03 11.85 -4.56
C ALA A 126 25.23 12.08 -3.62
N ALA A 127 25.17 11.56 -2.39
CA ALA A 127 26.25 11.66 -1.42
C ALA A 127 27.30 10.53 -1.53
N HIS A 128 27.07 9.52 -2.37
CA HIS A 128 27.91 8.31 -2.49
C HIS A 128 28.19 7.91 -3.95
N LEU A 129 27.90 8.79 -4.91
CA LEU A 129 28.33 8.67 -6.30
C LEU A 129 29.74 9.26 -6.39
N ASP A 130 30.75 8.38 -6.30
CA ASP A 130 32.12 8.65 -6.78
C ASP A 130 32.19 8.55 -8.31
#